data_AF-A0A0C2BFL6-F1
#
_entry.id   AF-A0A0C2BFL6-F1
#
_cell.length_a   1.000
_cell.length_b   1.000
_cell.length_c   1.000
_cell.angle_alpha   90.00
_cell.angle_beta   90.00
_cell.angle_gamma   90.00
#
_symmetry.space_group_name_H-M   'P 1'
#
loop_
_entity.id
_entity.type
_entity.pdbx_description
1 polymer ?
#
loop_
_entity_poly.entity_id
_entity_poly.type
_entity_poly.pdbx_seq_one_letter_code
_entity_poly.pdbx_strand_id
1 'polypeptide(L)' 'MDQMVAPMRFLAIDDTEFVTLKACVLFNPVAKGLSPLAVTTVLNTRRRIFSALEHYVRTRKHDEKTRLGDLMLFVLSPLS' A
#
# COMPACT_ATOMS: atom_id res chain seq x y z
N MET A 1 15.64 4.47 -10.12
CA MET A 1 14.67 3.35 -10.16
C MET A 1 15.18 2.09 -9.48
N ASP A 2 16.49 1.79 -9.49
CA ASP A 2 17.07 0.59 -8.84
C ASP A 2 16.77 0.47 -7.33
N GLN A 3 16.66 1.59 -6.61
CA GLN A 3 16.39 1.59 -5.17
C GLN A 3 14.98 1.10 -4.78
N MET A 4 14.02 1.11 -5.70
CA MET A 4 12.68 0.53 -5.46
C MET A 4 12.58 -0.89 -6.03
N VAL A 5 13.21 -1.13 -7.17
CA VAL A 5 13.16 -2.43 -7.87
C VAL A 5 13.84 -3.54 -7.06
N ALA A 6 14.98 -3.27 -6.43
CA ALA A 6 15.71 -4.26 -5.63
C ALA A 6 14.91 -4.74 -4.40
N PRO A 7 14.34 -3.87 -3.55
CA PRO A 7 13.52 -4.31 -2.42
C PRO A 7 12.17 -4.93 -2.84
N MET A 8 11.57 -4.52 -3.96
CA MET A 8 10.39 -5.21 -4.51
C MET A 8 10.71 -6.66 -4.92
N ARG A 9 11.88 -6.88 -5.54
CA ARG A 9 12.37 -8.22 -5.87
C ARG A 9 12.70 -9.03 -4.62
N PHE A 10 13.32 -8.40 -3.62
CA PHE A 10 13.64 -9.04 -2.35
C PHE A 10 12.39 -9.53 -1.61
N LEU A 11 11.35 -8.71 -1.55
CA LEU A 11 10.07 -9.06 -0.92
C LEU A 11 9.20 -9.94 -1.81
N ALA A 12 9.59 -10.26 -3.05
CA ALA A 12 8.76 -11.00 -4.01
C ALA A 12 7.32 -10.43 -4.07
N ILE A 13 7.19 -9.12 -4.25
CA ILE A 13 5.89 -8.43 -4.33
C ILE A 13 5.17 -8.89 -5.59
N ASP A 14 3.95 -9.39 -5.44
CA ASP A 14 3.12 -9.78 -6.58
C ASP A 14 2.35 -8.59 -7.18
N ASP A 15 1.75 -8.78 -8.35
CA ASP A 15 1.04 -7.70 -9.05
C ASP A 15 -0.14 -7.13 -8.24
N THR A 16 -0.82 -7.96 -7.45
CA THR A 16 -1.97 -7.54 -6.64
C THR A 16 -1.52 -6.64 -5.49
N GLU A 17 -0.48 -7.05 -4.79
CA GLU A 17 0.19 -6.25 -3.76
C GLU A 17 0.74 -4.96 -4.37
N PHE A 18 1.43 -5.03 -5.50
CA PHE A 18 1.99 -3.83 -6.14
C PHE A 18 0.92 -2.80 -6.55
N VAL A 19 -0.18 -3.25 -7.16
CA VAL A 19 -1.28 -2.36 -7.58
C VAL A 19 -1.96 -1.74 -6.37
N THR A 20 -2.22 -2.51 -5.31
CA THR A 20 -2.83 -1.98 -4.09
C THR A 20 -1.92 -1.00 -3.36
N LEU A 21 -0.60 -1.26 -3.31
CA LEU A 21 0.38 -0.31 -2.76
C LEU A 21 0.41 1.00 -3.56
N LYS A 22 0.42 0.95 -4.90
CA LYS A 22 0.31 2.15 -5.75
C LYS A 22 -0.98 2.91 -5.50
N ALA A 23 -2.11 2.21 -5.35
CA ALA A 23 -3.38 2.83 -5.06
C ALA A 23 -3.36 3.53 -3.68
N CYS A 24 -2.74 2.92 -2.66
CA CYS A 24 -2.56 3.57 -1.35
C CYS A 24 -1.75 4.88 -1.43
N VAL A 25 -0.70 4.93 -2.26
CA VAL A 25 0.09 6.15 -2.51
C VAL A 25 -0.73 7.19 -3.28
N LEU A 26 -1.50 6.77 -4.29
CA LEU A 26 -2.35 7.64 -5.09
C LEU A 26 -3.43 8.33 -4.23
N PHE A 27 -4.09 7.57 -3.35
CA PHE A 27 -5.11 8.09 -2.44
C PHE A 27 -4.50 8.71 -1.19
N ASN A 28 -3.66 9.74 -1.37
CA ASN A 28 -3.04 10.50 -0.29
C ASN A 28 -4.01 11.56 0.30
N PRO A 29 -4.53 11.38 1.54
CA PRO A 29 -5.50 12.30 2.12
C PRO A 29 -4.88 13.64 2.58
N VAL A 30 -3.54 13.74 2.62
CA VAL A 30 -2.83 14.99 2.96
C VAL A 30 -2.25 15.69 1.72
N ALA A 31 -2.72 15.32 0.52
CA ALA A 31 -2.33 15.99 -0.70
C ALA A 31 -2.76 17.47 -0.68
N LYS A 32 -1.89 18.35 -1.17
CA LYS A 32 -2.16 19.79 -1.25
C LYS A 32 -3.33 20.04 -2.22
N GLY A 33 -4.21 20.97 -1.85
CA GLY A 33 -5.33 21.40 -2.70
C GLY A 33 -6.61 20.54 -2.58
N LEU A 34 -6.65 19.55 -1.67
CA LEU A 34 -7.89 18.83 -1.38
C LEU A 34 -8.86 19.69 -0.56
N SER A 35 -10.14 19.66 -0.96
CA SER A 35 -11.22 20.21 -0.13
C SER A 35 -11.46 19.32 1.10
N PRO A 36 -12.07 19.84 2.19
CA PRO A 36 -12.36 19.04 3.38
C PRO A 36 -13.17 17.78 3.10
N LEU A 37 -14.16 17.87 2.20
CA LEU A 37 -14.95 16.71 1.77
C LEU A 37 -14.09 15.69 0.99
N ALA A 38 -13.21 16.17 0.10
CA ALA A 38 -12.32 15.30 -0.67
C ALA A 38 -11.32 14.56 0.23
N VAL A 39 -10.80 15.20 1.28
CA VAL A 39 -9.93 14.55 2.28
C VAL A 39 -10.62 13.32 2.89
N THR A 40 -11.88 13.46 3.31
CA THR A 40 -12.65 12.34 3.88
C THR A 40 -12.87 11.22 2.87
N THR A 41 -13.26 11.56 1.64
CA THR A 41 -13.46 10.57 0.56
C THR A 41 -12.17 9.83 0.23
N VAL A 42 -11.05 10.54 0.08
CA VAL A 42 -9.74 9.94 -0.20
C VAL A 42 -9.29 9.02 0.93
N LEU A 43 -9.45 9.45 2.19
CA LEU A 43 -9.11 8.64 3.36
C LEU A 43 -9.94 7.35 3.41
N ASN A 44 -11.25 7.44 3.17
CA ASN A 44 -12.14 6.27 3.16
C ASN A 44 -11.79 5.31 2.03
N THR A 45 -11.48 5.82 0.84
CA THR A 45 -11.02 4.99 -0.28
C THR A 45 -9.70 4.28 0.05
N ARG A 46 -8.73 5.00 0.63
CA ARG A 46 -7.46 4.41 1.07
C ARG A 46 -7.67 3.28 2.09
N ARG A 47 -8.58 3.46 3.06
CA ARG A 47 -8.93 2.43 4.05
C ARG A 47 -9.54 1.19 3.40
N ARG A 48 -10.41 1.35 2.39
CA ARG A 48 -11.00 0.22 1.67
C ARG A 48 -9.95 -0.57 0.89
N ILE A 49 -9.01 0.12 0.24
CA ILE A 49 -7.87 -0.52 -0.44
C ILE A 49 -7.02 -1.32 0.54
N PHE A 50 -6.68 -0.72 1.68
CA PHE A 50 -5.91 -1.39 2.72
C PHE A 50 -6.61 -2.65 3.26
N SER A 51 -7.92 -2.57 3.53
CA SER A 51 -8.72 -3.71 3.97
C SER A 51 -8.76 -4.84 2.93
N ALA A 52 -8.84 -4.51 1.64
CA ALA A 52 -8.77 -5.48 0.56
C ALA A 52 -7.40 -6.17 0.49
N LEU A 53 -6.31 -5.40 0.65
CA LEU A 53 -4.95 -5.95 0.71
C LEU A 53 -4.75 -6.87 1.92
N GLU A 54 -5.23 -6.46 3.10
CA GLU A 54 -5.19 -7.30 4.31
C GLU A 54 -5.92 -8.64 4.10
N HIS A 55 -7.10 -8.59 3.49
CA HIS A 55 -7.85 -9.81 3.15
C HIS A 55 -7.10 -10.69 2.14
N TYR A 56 -6.51 -10.09 1.11
CA TYR A 56 -5.70 -10.81 0.12
C TYR A 56 -4.50 -11.51 0.78
N VAL A 57 -3.72 -10.80 1.58
CA VAL A 57 -2.56 -11.37 2.29
C VAL A 57 -3.01 -12.49 3.22
N ARG A 58 -4.07 -12.29 3.99
CA ARG A 58 -4.59 -13.31 4.93
C ARG A 58 -5.09 -14.58 4.22
N THR A 59 -5.62 -14.46 3.01
CA THR A 59 -6.18 -15.61 2.28
C THR A 59 -5.15 -16.31 1.40
N ARG A 60 -4.25 -15.57 0.75
CA ARG A 60 -3.29 -16.09 -0.23
C ARG A 60 -1.90 -16.33 0.32
N LYS A 61 -1.51 -15.64 1.40
CA LYS A 61 -0.18 -15.68 2.02
C LYS A 61 -0.28 -15.85 3.54
N HIS A 62 -1.17 -16.74 3.97
CA HIS A 62 -1.48 -16.97 5.39
C HIS A 62 -0.28 -17.43 6.24
N ASP A 63 0.70 -18.10 5.61
CA ASP A 63 1.96 -18.48 6.26
C ASP A 63 2.90 -17.29 6.51
N GLU A 64 2.79 -16.22 5.72
CA GLU A 64 3.61 -15.01 5.84
C GLU A 64 2.96 -13.99 6.78
N LYS A 65 2.97 -14.29 8.09
CA LYS A 65 2.28 -13.48 9.11
C LYS A 65 2.75 -12.01 9.20
N THR A 66 3.98 -11.71 8.78
CA THR A 66 4.55 -10.36 8.77
C THR A 66 4.33 -9.61 7.47
N ARG A 67 3.81 -10.26 6.42
CA ARG A 67 3.75 -9.74 5.05
C ARG A 67 3.10 -8.38 4.94
N LEU A 68 1.97 -8.18 5.61
CA LEU A 68 1.28 -6.88 5.58
C LEU A 68 2.15 -5.77 6.18
N GLY A 69 2.87 -6.06 7.27
CA GLY A 69 3.82 -5.14 7.88
C GLY A 69 4.99 -4.86 6.94
N ASP A 70 5.57 -5.90 6.34
CA ASP A 70 6.69 -5.78 5.41
C ASP A 70 6.33 -4.94 4.17
N LEU A 71 5.12 -5.13 3.61
CA LEU A 71 4.61 -4.32 2.49
C LEU A 71 4.35 -2.86 2.89
N MET A 72 3.83 -2.61 4.09
CA MET A 72 3.56 -1.24 4.56
C MET A 72 4.83 -0.48 4.90
N LEU A 73 5.78 -1.14 5.57
CA LEU A 73 7.11 -0.59 5.79
C LEU A 73 7.80 -0.34 4.46
N PHE A 74 7.68 -1.24 3.48
CA PHE A 74 8.20 -1.01 2.14
C PHE A 74 7.60 0.22 1.44
N VAL A 75 6.31 0.52 1.61
CA VAL A 75 5.72 1.76 1.04
C VAL A 75 6.16 3.01 1.80
N LEU A 76 6.37 2.91 3.11
CA LEU A 76 6.73 4.05 3.95
C LEU A 76 8.24 4.38 3.91
N SER A 77 9.11 3.38 3.71
CA SER A 77 10.57 3.53 3.79
C SER A 77 11.19 4.37 2.67
N PRO A 78 10.84 4.22 1.38
CA PRO A 78 11.46 4.96 0.28
C PRO A 78 10.77 6.30 -0.03
N LEU A 79 9.78 6.71 0.76
CA LEU A 79 9.15 8.03 0.68
C LEU A 79 9.74 9.03 1.70
N SER A 80 10.86 8.68 2.35
CA SER A 80 11.63 9.55 3.26
C SER A 80 12.80 10.20 2.54
#